data_AF-A0A351C0Q6-F1
#
_entry.id   AF-A0A351C0Q6-F1
#
_cell.length_a   1.000
_cell.length_b   1.000
_cell.length_c   1.000
_cell.angle_alpha   90.00
_cell.angle_beta   90.00
_cell.angle_gamma   90.00
#
_symmetry.space_group_name_H-M   'P 1'
#
loop_
_entity.id
_entity.type
_entity.pdbx_description
1 polymer ?
#
loop_
_entity_poly.entity_id
_entity_poly.type
_entity_poly.pdbx_seq_one_letter_code
_entity_poly.pdbx_strand_id
1 'polypeptide(L)'
;MNDFISKHKLKLITAAVLVLFSVYIISGINEHTVIPDHIHSIDDKAPEERTDEDNIVILRRTIQNEPDNIEAMISLSDLYIKTNDSKSAKKTLNEILKIDPYHKGAKERMSQLD
;
A
#
# COMPACT_ATOMS: atom_id res chain seq x y z
N MET A 1 31.31 29.21 21.48
CA MET A 1 30.56 28.25 20.62
C MET A 1 30.19 26.98 21.38
N ASN A 2 31.14 26.29 22.01
CA ASN A 2 30.91 25.01 22.70
C ASN A 2 29.96 25.10 23.93
N ASP A 3 29.93 26.24 24.61
CA ASP A 3 29.11 26.44 25.82
C ASP A 3 27.60 26.58 25.51
N PHE A 4 27.25 27.27 24.43
CA PHE A 4 25.88 27.38 23.92
C PHE A 4 25.32 26.02 23.51
N ILE A 5 26.13 25.23 22.80
CA ILE A 5 25.77 23.88 22.41
C ILE A 5 25.49 23.05 23.67
N SER A 6 26.39 23.07 24.67
CA SER A 6 26.25 22.34 25.95
C SER A 6 24.93 22.60 26.68
N LYS A 7 24.53 23.88 26.79
CA LYS A 7 23.32 24.29 27.51
C LYS A 7 22.02 23.88 26.80
N HIS A 8 22.06 23.74 25.47
CA HIS A 8 20.90 23.42 24.65
C HIS A 8 20.93 22.02 24.02
N LYS A 9 21.94 21.19 24.30
CA LYS A 9 22.11 19.84 23.72
C LYS A 9 20.84 19.03 23.79
N LEU A 10 20.20 19.00 24.96
CA LEU A 10 19.00 18.16 25.16
C LEU A 10 17.83 18.61 24.27
N LYS A 11 17.60 19.92 24.14
CA LYS A 11 16.54 20.46 23.26
C LYS A 11 16.85 20.24 21.77
N LEU A 12 18.13 20.31 21.40
CA LEU A 12 18.58 20.04 20.04
C LEU A 12 18.45 18.54 19.69
N ILE A 13 18.78 17.65 20.63
CA ILE A 13 18.60 16.21 20.48
C ILE A 13 17.12 15.85 20.36
N THR A 14 16.24 16.40 21.21
CA THR A 14 14.80 16.11 21.12
C THR A 14 14.20 16.63 19.81
N ALA A 15 14.59 17.81 19.34
CA ALA A 15 14.16 18.31 18.04
C ALA A 15 14.64 17.41 16.89
N ALA A 16 15.88 16.95 16.93
CA ALA A 16 16.43 16.04 15.92
C ALA A 16 15.68 14.68 15.89
N VAL A 17 15.36 14.12 17.05
CA VAL A 17 14.59 12.86 17.13
C VAL A 17 13.19 13.01 16.57
N LEU A 18 12.50 14.14 16.84
CA LEU A 18 11.17 14.40 16.28
C LEU A 18 11.20 14.54 14.75
N VAL A 19 12.24 15.19 14.20
CA VAL A 19 12.43 15.28 12.76
C VAL A 19 12.67 13.90 12.16
N LEU A 20 13.55 13.10 12.74
CA LEU A 20 13.82 11.74 12.27
C LEU A 20 12.58 10.82 12.36
N PHE A 21 11.78 10.95 13.42
CA PHE A 21 10.53 10.22 13.56
C PHE A 21 9.51 10.64 12.49
N SER A 22 9.37 11.95 12.22
CA SER A 22 8.49 12.43 11.15
C SER A 22 8.92 11.93 9.77
N VAL A 23 10.22 11.91 9.49
CA VAL A 23 10.78 11.35 8.25
C VAL A 23 10.52 9.84 8.16
N TYR A 24 10.64 9.11 9.26
CA TYR A 24 10.33 7.68 9.30
C TYR A 24 8.84 7.39 8.99
N ILE A 25 7.92 8.17 9.55
CA ILE A 25 6.48 8.05 9.26
C ILE A 25 6.19 8.37 7.78
N ILE A 26 6.80 9.41 7.22
CA ILE A 26 6.65 9.76 5.79
C ILE A 26 7.20 8.64 4.90
N SER A 27 8.38 8.09 5.22
CA SER A 27 8.97 6.97 4.46
C SER A 27 8.16 5.68 4.57
N GLY A 28 7.52 5.42 5.71
CA GLY A 28 6.61 4.29 5.90
C GLY A 28 5.32 4.39 5.07
N ILE A 29 4.93 5.60 4.62
CA ILE A 29 3.81 5.82 3.71
C ILE A 29 4.21 5.54 2.25
N ASN A 30 5.51 5.61 1.91
CA ASN A 30 6.02 5.56 0.54
C ASN A 30 6.22 4.14 -0.05
N GLU A 31 5.78 3.07 0.62
CA GLU A 31 5.89 1.71 0.06
C GLU A 31 4.91 1.45 -1.10
N HIS A 32 3.97 2.35 -1.36
CA HIS A 32 3.15 2.35 -2.58
C HIS A 32 3.56 3.53 -3.45
N THR A 33 4.31 3.30 -4.52
CA THR A 33 4.13 3.93 -5.86
C THR A 33 5.42 3.86 -6.68
N VAL A 34 5.95 2.67 -6.91
CA VAL A 34 6.71 2.44 -8.14
C VAL A 34 6.02 1.28 -8.82
N ILE A 35 5.16 1.59 -9.79
CA ILE A 35 4.76 0.57 -10.76
C ILE A 35 6.00 0.38 -11.64
N PRO A 36 6.67 -0.77 -11.61
CA PRO A 36 7.96 -0.88 -12.28
C PRO A 36 7.77 -0.81 -13.80
N ASP A 37 8.77 -0.28 -14.50
CA ASP A 37 8.78 -0.03 -15.96
C ASP A 37 8.54 -1.28 -16.84
N HIS A 38 8.37 -2.47 -16.26
CA HIS A 38 7.97 -3.69 -16.97
C HIS A 38 6.53 -3.65 -17.54
N ILE A 39 5.78 -2.57 -17.29
CA ILE A 39 4.41 -2.35 -17.79
C ILE A 39 4.28 -2.61 -19.30
N HIS A 40 5.21 -2.14 -20.12
CA HIS A 40 5.06 -2.22 -21.57
C HIS A 40 4.96 -3.66 -22.09
N SER A 41 5.60 -4.63 -21.44
CA SER A 41 5.49 -6.04 -21.86
C SER A 41 4.24 -6.75 -21.35
N ILE A 42 3.54 -6.18 -20.35
CA ILE A 42 2.33 -6.79 -19.78
C ILE A 42 1.12 -6.52 -20.68
N ASP A 43 1.03 -5.30 -21.23
CA ASP A 43 -0.12 -4.88 -22.04
C ASP A 43 -0.19 -5.67 -23.37
N ASP A 44 0.94 -6.19 -23.86
CA ASP A 44 1.05 -7.05 -25.04
C ASP A 44 0.67 -8.52 -24.78
N LYS A 45 0.57 -8.96 -23.52
CA LYS A 45 0.22 -10.35 -23.17
C LYS A 45 -1.28 -10.58 -23.23
N ALA A 46 -1.66 -11.72 -23.78
CA ALA A 46 -3.03 -12.21 -23.74
C ALA A 46 -3.46 -12.48 -22.28
N PRO A 47 -4.72 -12.22 -21.88
CA PRO A 47 -5.19 -12.39 -20.50
C PRO A 47 -4.91 -13.76 -19.87
N GLU A 48 -4.97 -14.83 -20.67
CA GLU A 48 -4.72 -16.21 -20.28
C GLU A 48 -3.24 -16.53 -20.04
N GLU A 49 -2.32 -15.71 -20.55
CA GLU A 49 -0.87 -15.87 -20.37
C GLU A 49 -0.33 -15.05 -19.19
N ARG A 50 -1.17 -14.20 -18.59
CA ARG A 50 -0.77 -13.31 -17.50
C ARG A 50 -0.55 -14.09 -16.22
N THR A 51 0.57 -13.80 -15.56
CA THR A 51 0.83 -14.32 -14.23
C THR A 51 0.00 -13.59 -13.18
N ASP A 52 -0.01 -14.11 -11.95
CA ASP A 52 -0.67 -13.40 -10.84
C ASP A 52 0.00 -12.04 -10.60
N GLU A 53 1.32 -11.93 -10.75
CA GLU A 53 2.05 -10.66 -10.64
C GLU A 53 1.65 -9.66 -11.74
N ASP A 54 1.50 -10.11 -12.98
CA ASP A 54 1.03 -9.26 -14.08
C ASP A 54 -0.36 -8.68 -13.78
N ASN A 55 -1.27 -9.54 -13.27
CA ASN A 55 -2.62 -9.14 -12.90
C ASN A 55 -2.64 -8.17 -11.70
N ILE A 56 -1.77 -8.34 -10.71
CA ILE A 56 -1.59 -7.39 -9.60
C ILE A 56 -1.20 -6.02 -10.15
N VAL A 57 -0.24 -5.97 -11.08
CA VAL A 57 0.24 -4.70 -11.68
C VAL A 57 -0.88 -3.99 -12.43
N ILE A 58 -1.66 -4.72 -13.23
CA ILE A 58 -2.81 -4.16 -13.96
C ILE A 58 -3.84 -3.59 -12.99
N LEU A 59 -4.25 -4.37 -11.97
CA LEU A 59 -5.26 -3.94 -11.01
C LEU A 59 -4.81 -2.72 -10.20
N ARG A 60 -3.53 -2.67 -9.79
CA ARG A 60 -2.98 -1.47 -9.14
C ARG A 60 -3.02 -0.24 -10.05
N ARG A 61 -2.77 -0.39 -11.35
CA ARG A 61 -2.90 0.71 -12.32
C ARG A 61 -4.36 1.15 -12.45
N THR A 62 -5.30 0.20 -12.51
CA THR A 62 -6.73 0.49 -12.55
C THR A 62 -7.15 1.31 -11.34
N ILE A 63 -6.76 0.90 -10.13
CA ILE A 63 -7.08 1.62 -8.88
C ILE A 63 -6.39 2.99 -8.85
N GLN A 64 -5.21 3.14 -9.43
CA GLN A 64 -4.56 4.46 -9.53
C GLN A 64 -5.35 5.43 -10.41
N ASN A 65 -5.95 4.94 -11.49
CA ASN A 65 -6.78 5.75 -12.39
C ASN A 65 -8.20 5.96 -11.83
N GLU A 66 -8.73 4.97 -11.12
CA GLU A 66 -10.07 4.94 -10.53
C GLU A 66 -9.98 4.54 -9.04
N PRO A 67 -9.66 5.48 -8.14
CA PRO A 67 -9.38 5.17 -6.72
C PRO A 67 -10.58 4.64 -5.93
N ASP A 68 -11.79 4.81 -6.45
CA ASP A 68 -13.05 4.34 -5.86
C ASP A 68 -13.60 3.09 -6.56
N ASN A 69 -12.82 2.46 -7.46
CA ASN A 69 -13.21 1.22 -8.11
C ASN A 69 -13.10 0.02 -7.15
N ILE A 70 -14.16 -0.17 -6.35
CA ILE A 70 -14.28 -1.24 -5.36
C ILE A 70 -14.11 -2.62 -6.02
N GLU A 71 -14.57 -2.82 -7.25
CA GLU A 71 -14.45 -4.09 -7.97
C GLU A 71 -12.98 -4.45 -8.22
N ALA A 72 -12.19 -3.51 -8.74
CA ALA A 72 -10.75 -3.69 -8.95
C ALA A 72 -10.02 -3.93 -7.61
N MET A 73 -10.42 -3.24 -6.55
CA MET A 73 -9.86 -3.46 -5.20
C MET A 73 -10.20 -4.86 -4.66
N ILE A 74 -11.41 -5.37 -4.92
CA ILE A 74 -11.81 -6.73 -4.52
C ILE A 74 -10.96 -7.75 -5.28
N SER A 75 -10.85 -7.62 -6.60
CA SER A 75 -10.02 -8.52 -7.41
C SER A 75 -8.55 -8.50 -6.96
N LEU A 76 -8.03 -7.32 -6.60
CA LEU A 76 -6.67 -7.19 -6.09
C LEU A 76 -6.53 -7.89 -4.74
N SER A 77 -7.50 -7.73 -3.84
CA SER A 77 -7.49 -8.41 -2.54
C SER A 77 -7.55 -9.94 -2.69
N ASP A 78 -8.35 -10.47 -3.62
CA ASP A 78 -8.45 -11.90 -3.91
C ASP A 78 -7.11 -12.45 -4.43
N LEU A 79 -6.45 -11.68 -5.28
CA LEU A 79 -5.15 -12.05 -5.84
C LEU A 79 -4.05 -12.06 -4.77
N TYR A 80 -4.10 -11.13 -3.83
CA TYR A 80 -3.24 -11.15 -2.65
C TYR A 80 -3.52 -12.34 -1.72
N ILE A 81 -4.80 -12.69 -1.51
CA ILE A 81 -5.17 -13.91 -0.75
C ILE A 81 -4.62 -15.15 -1.44
N LYS A 82 -4.83 -15.28 -2.75
CA LYS A 82 -4.36 -16.41 -3.57
C LYS A 82 -2.84 -16.58 -3.50
N THR A 83 -2.10 -15.48 -3.50
CA THR A 83 -0.64 -15.46 -3.44
C THR A 83 -0.08 -15.47 -2.01
N ASN A 84 -0.92 -15.73 -1.00
CA ASN A 84 -0.56 -15.71 0.43
C ASN A 84 0.00 -14.38 0.95
N ASP A 85 -0.23 -13.26 0.25
CA ASP A 85 0.07 -11.92 0.76
C ASP A 85 -1.12 -11.38 1.58
N SER A 86 -1.37 -12.03 2.72
CA SER A 86 -2.46 -11.63 3.62
C SER A 86 -2.32 -10.19 4.13
N LYS A 87 -1.10 -9.65 4.22
CA LYS A 87 -0.86 -8.27 4.65
C LYS A 87 -1.43 -7.28 3.65
N SER A 88 -1.09 -7.43 2.36
CA SER A 88 -1.59 -6.57 1.29
C SER A 88 -3.10 -6.76 1.07
N ALA A 89 -3.60 -8.00 1.22
CA ALA A 89 -5.02 -8.29 1.17
C ALA A 89 -5.80 -7.51 2.25
N LYS A 90 -5.40 -7.62 3.53
CA LYS A 90 -6.05 -6.88 4.64
C LYS A 90 -5.99 -5.37 4.41
N LYS A 91 -4.88 -4.84 3.91
CA LYS A 91 -4.76 -3.41 3.59
C LYS A 91 -5.80 -2.98 2.55
N THR A 92 -5.88 -3.69 1.44
CA THR A 92 -6.81 -3.41 0.34
C THR A 92 -8.27 -3.51 0.79
N LEU A 93 -8.59 -4.54 1.57
CA LEU A 93 -9.93 -4.75 2.14
C LEU A 93 -10.33 -3.63 3.11
N ASN A 94 -9.39 -3.12 3.90
CA ASN A 94 -9.64 -1.97 4.77
C ASN A 94 -9.92 -0.69 3.97
N GLU A 95 -9.30 -0.51 2.81
CA GLU A 95 -9.59 0.62 1.93
C GLU A 95 -11.02 0.52 1.36
N ILE A 96 -11.45 -0.67 0.93
CA ILE A 96 -12.85 -0.91 0.51
C ILE A 96 -13.82 -0.55 1.65
N LEU A 97 -13.56 -1.03 2.88
CA LEU A 97 -14.43 -0.79 4.02
C LEU A 97 -14.46 0.68 4.51
N LYS A 98 -13.47 1.50 4.12
CA LYS A 98 -13.53 2.95 4.34
C LYS A 98 -14.50 3.64 3.38
N ILE A 99 -14.61 3.13 2.14
CA ILE A 99 -15.50 3.66 1.10
C ILE A 99 -16.93 3.15 1.35
N ASP A 100 -17.09 1.84 1.53
CA ASP A 100 -18.34 1.17 1.88
C ASP A 100 -18.16 0.31 3.14
N PRO A 101 -18.49 0.86 4.33
CA PRO A 101 -18.42 0.14 5.61
C PRO A 101 -19.31 -1.10 5.71
N TYR A 102 -20.26 -1.29 4.78
CA TYR A 102 -21.18 -2.43 4.76
C TYR A 102 -20.89 -3.40 3.62
N HIS A 103 -19.79 -3.21 2.88
CA HIS A 103 -19.41 -4.05 1.76
C HIS A 103 -19.27 -5.53 2.17
N LYS A 104 -20.27 -6.33 1.84
CA LYS A 104 -20.39 -7.73 2.29
C LYS A 104 -19.16 -8.56 1.88
N GLY A 105 -18.77 -8.47 0.61
CA GLY A 105 -17.66 -9.25 0.06
C GLY A 105 -16.31 -8.93 0.70
N ALA A 106 -16.13 -7.70 1.21
CA ALA A 106 -14.88 -7.29 1.86
C ALA A 106 -14.81 -7.84 3.30
N LYS A 107 -15.93 -7.81 4.03
CA LYS A 107 -16.02 -8.40 5.38
C LYS A 107 -15.79 -9.91 5.36
N GLU A 108 -16.37 -10.59 4.36
CA GLU A 108 -16.19 -12.04 4.19
C GLU A 108 -14.72 -12.42 3.97
N ARG A 109 -14.02 -11.70 3.07
CA ARG A 109 -12.59 -11.92 2.82
C ARG A 109 -11.73 -11.57 4.02
N MET A 110 -12.06 -10.51 4.75
CA MET A 110 -11.33 -10.14 5.98
C MET A 110 -11.39 -11.28 7.01
N SER A 111 -12.59 -11.87 7.20
CA SER A 111 -12.78 -13.00 8.11
C SER A 111 -12.02 -14.26 7.72
N GLN A 112 -11.62 -14.42 6.45
CA GLN A 112 -10.79 -15.55 6.00
C GLN A 112 -9.30 -15.38 6.34
N LEU A 113 -8.88 -14.17 6.69
CA LEU A 113 -7.48 -13.80 6.91
C LEU A 113 -7.12 -13.66 8.39
N ASP A 114 -8.08 -13.82 9.29
CA ASP A 114 -7.90 -13.83 10.75
C ASP A 114 -7.67 -15.24 11.28
#